data_AF-A0A0M0KZH9-F1
#
_entry.id   AF-A0A0M0KZH9-F1
#
_cell.length_a   1.000
_cell.length_b   1.000
_cell.length_c   1.000
_cell.angle_alpha   90.00
_cell.angle_beta   90.00
_cell.angle_gamma   90.00
#
_symmetry.space_group_name_H-M   'P 1'
#
loop_
_entity.id
_entity.type
_entity.pdbx_description
1 polymer ?
#
loop_
_entity_poly.entity_id
_entity_poly.type
_entity_poly.pdbx_seq_one_letter_code
_entity_poly.pdbx_strand_id
1 'polypeptide(L)' 'MCQMDEILTEEEQALIKKLKMAMLDAVSTRELKFYKKEMIRIKDQAKRRSKIMDRIADHYQTCNHSLS' A
#
# COMPACT_ATOMS: atom_id res chain seq x y z
N MET A 1 -10.19 -6.01 11.52
CA MET A 1 -9.08 -5.14 11.02
C MET A 1 -8.84 -5.50 9.56
N CYS A 2 -8.59 -4.52 8.69
CA CYS A 2 -8.51 -4.74 7.24
C CYS A 2 -7.10 -5.18 6.88
N GLN A 3 -6.92 -6.37 6.28
CA GLN A 3 -5.61 -6.95 5.89
C GLN A 3 -4.70 -6.00 5.08
N MET A 4 -5.24 -4.94 4.49
CA MET A 4 -4.46 -3.92 3.78
C MET A 4 -3.55 -3.08 4.69
N ASP A 5 -3.83 -3.01 6.00
CA ASP A 5 -2.99 -2.25 6.93
C ASP A 5 -1.62 -2.92 7.14
N GLU A 6 -1.53 -4.25 6.95
CA GLU A 6 -0.30 -5.04 7.17
C GLU A 6 0.75 -4.87 6.06
N ILE A 7 0.35 -4.47 4.84
CA ILE A 7 1.28 -4.34 3.70
C ILE A 7 1.84 -2.91 3.52
N LEU A 8 1.24 -1.92 4.20
CA LEU A 8 1.63 -0.52 4.11
C LEU A 8 2.81 -0.24 5.04
N THR A 9 3.73 0.63 4.63
CA THR A 9 4.74 1.17 5.56
C THR A 9 4.10 2.14 6.55
N GLU A 10 4.81 2.45 7.64
CA GLU A 10 4.35 3.45 8.62
C GLU A 10 4.11 4.83 7.96
N GLU A 11 4.97 5.24 7.01
CA GLU A 11 4.80 6.50 6.28
C GLU A 11 3.57 6.47 5.38
N GLU A 12 3.31 5.36 4.68
CA GLU A 12 2.13 5.20 3.84
C GLU A 12 0.83 5.20 4.67
N GLN A 13 0.84 4.56 5.85
CA GLN A 13 -0.27 4.62 6.80
C GLN A 13 -0.51 6.04 7.30
N ALA A 14 0.56 6.77 7.65
CA ALA A 14 0.48 8.16 8.08
C ALA A 14 -0.06 9.07 6.97
N LEU A 15 0.36 8.87 5.72
CA LEU A 15 -0.16 9.59 4.55
C LEU A 15 -1.65 9.33 4.33
N ILE A 16 -2.09 8.07 4.40
CA ILE A 16 -3.51 7.73 4.30
C ILE A 16 -4.31 8.39 5.43
N LYS A 17 -3.79 8.42 6.65
CA LYS A 17 -4.44 9.12 7.78
C LYS A 17 -4.57 10.61 7.49
N LYS A 18 -3.52 11.28 6.99
CA LYS A 18 -3.58 12.69 6.59
C LYS A 18 -4.62 12.94 5.49
N LEU A 19 -4.68 12.08 4.48
CA LEU A 19 -5.67 12.19 3.39
C LEU A 19 -7.10 12.00 3.91
N LYS A 20 -7.33 11.08 4.85
CA LYS A 20 -8.64 10.91 5.50
C LYS A 20 -9.05 12.15 6.29
N MET A 21 -8.12 12.78 7.00
CA MET A 21 -8.40 14.04 7.72
C MET A 21 -8.75 15.16 6.73
N ALA A 22 -7.97 15.33 5.67
CA ALA A 22 -8.25 16.34 4.65
C ALA A 22 -9.60 16.13 3.93
N MET A 23 -10.09 14.88 3.83
CA MET A 23 -11.43 14.61 3.31
C MET A 23 -12.55 15.15 4.19
N LEU A 24 -12.35 15.23 5.52
CA LEU A 24 -13.36 15.77 6.44
C LEU A 24 -13.54 17.27 6.24
N ASP A 25 -12.45 17.96 5.86
CA ASP A 25 -12.42 19.40 5.61
C ASP A 25 -12.75 19.75 4.14
N ALA A 26 -12.99 18.76 3.29
CA ALA A 26 -13.22 18.96 1.87
C ALA A 26 -14.58 19.63 1.60
N VAL A 27 -14.56 20.73 0.86
CA VAL A 27 -15.77 21.51 0.52
C VAL A 27 -16.31 21.20 -0.88
N SER A 28 -15.60 20.38 -1.65
CA SER A 28 -16.00 19.99 -3.01
C SER A 28 -15.88 18.49 -3.27
N THR A 29 -16.76 18.01 -4.17
CA THR A 29 -16.69 16.63 -4.67
C THR A 29 -15.41 16.36 -5.48
N ARG A 30 -14.78 17.41 -6.03
CA ARG A 30 -13.49 17.30 -6.72
C ARG A 30 -12.38 16.91 -5.74
N GLU A 31 -12.30 17.57 -4.59
CA GLU A 31 -11.33 17.26 -3.53
C GLU A 31 -11.53 15.85 -2.97
N LEU A 32 -12.78 15.48 -2.67
CA LEU A 32 -13.11 14.11 -2.22
C LEU A 32 -12.64 13.05 -3.22
N LYS A 33 -12.86 13.28 -4.52
CA LYS A 33 -12.38 12.38 -5.58
C LYS A 33 -10.86 12.33 -5.66
N PHE A 34 -10.18 13.47 -5.47
CA PHE A 34 -8.73 13.55 -5.44
C PHE A 34 -8.17 12.72 -4.28
N TYR A 35 -8.59 12.97 -3.04
CA TYR A 35 -8.10 12.24 -1.87
C TYR A 35 -8.37 10.74 -1.96
N LYS A 36 -9.55 10.34 -2.45
CA LYS A 36 -9.87 8.92 -2.70
C LYS A 36 -8.91 8.30 -3.72
N LYS A 37 -8.61 8.98 -4.83
CA LYS A 37 -7.67 8.49 -5.85
C LYS A 37 -6.26 8.33 -5.29
N GLU A 38 -5.79 9.30 -4.52
CA GLU A 38 -4.45 9.22 -3.93
C GLU A 38 -4.33 8.07 -2.92
N MET A 39 -5.33 7.86 -2.06
CA MET A 39 -5.33 6.70 -1.16
C MET A 39 -5.32 5.36 -1.91
N ILE A 40 -6.04 5.26 -3.03
CA ILE A 40 -6.02 4.05 -3.88
C ILE A 40 -4.62 3.84 -4.47
N ARG A 41 -3.98 4.89 -5.00
CA ARG A 41 -2.63 4.80 -5.56
C ARG A 41 -1.60 4.29 -4.56
N ILE A 42 -1.65 4.79 -3.32
CA ILE A 42 -0.75 4.35 -2.24
C ILE A 42 -0.95 2.85 -1.98
N LYS A 43 -2.21 2.40 -1.85
CA LYS A 43 -2.51 0.97 -1.63
C LYS A 43 -2.05 0.09 -2.80
N ASP A 44 -2.25 0.54 -4.03
CA ASP A 44 -1.81 -0.20 -5.22
C ASP A 44 -0.28 -0.30 -5.29
N GLN A 45 0.43 0.75 -4.87
CA GLN A 45 1.89 0.72 -4.76
C GLN A 45 2.36 -0.28 -3.71
N ALA A 46 1.76 -0.26 -2.51
CA ALA A 46 2.07 -1.24 -1.47
C ALA A 46 1.81 -2.69 -1.93
N LYS A 47 0.69 -2.92 -2.63
CA LYS A 47 0.37 -4.23 -3.21
C LYS A 47 1.39 -4.67 -4.26
N ARG A 48 1.88 -3.76 -5.11
CA ARG A 48 2.95 -4.08 -6.08
C ARG A 48 4.25 -4.44 -5.37
N ARG A 49 4.63 -3.69 -4.33
CA ARG A 49 5.82 -3.98 -3.51
C ARG A 49 5.73 -5.35 -2.86
N SER A 50 4.62 -5.67 -2.18
CA SER A 50 4.42 -6.97 -1.55
C SER A 50 4.58 -8.11 -2.56
N LYS A 51 3.94 -8.02 -3.74
CA LYS A 51 4.10 -9.04 -4.80
C LYS A 51 5.54 -9.21 -5.29
N ILE A 52 6.34 -8.15 -5.31
CA ILE A 52 7.75 -8.24 -5.69
C ILE A 52 8.53 -8.98 -4.59
N MET A 53 8.28 -8.66 -3.33
CA MET A 53 8.93 -9.34 -2.19
C MET A 53 8.60 -10.82 -2.14
N ASP A 54 7.34 -11.20 -2.40
CA ASP A 54 6.92 -12.61 -2.46
C ASP A 54 7.71 -13.38 -3.54
N ARG A 55 7.81 -12.81 -4.76
CA ARG A 55 8.59 -13.41 -5.86
C ARG A 55 10.07 -13.54 -5.54
N ILE A 56 10.63 -12.56 -4.83
CA ILE A 56 12.03 -12.59 -4.40
C ILE A 56 12.23 -13.73 -3.38
N ALA A 57 11.32 -13.86 -2.40
CA ALA A 57 11.37 -14.92 -1.41
C ALA A 57 11.27 -16.32 -2.05
N ASP A 58 10.34 -16.51 -2.99
CA ASP A 58 10.18 -17.76 -3.74
C ASP A 58 11.46 -18.15 -4.50
N HIS A 59 12.11 -17.16 -5.13
CA HIS A 59 13.36 -17.38 -5.86
C HIS A 59 14.50 -17.82 -4.93
N TYR A 60 14.65 -17.18 -3.76
CA TYR A 60 15.65 -17.60 -2.77
C TYR A 60 15.42 -19.02 -2.25
N GLN A 61 14.17 -19.42 -2.02
CA GLN A 61 13.84 -20.78 -1.58
C GLN A 61 14.22 -21.83 -2.65
N THR A 62 13.95 -21.53 -3.92
CA THR A 62 14.28 -22.42 -5.05
C THR A 62 15.80 -22.61 -5.21
N CYS A 63 16.58 -21.54 -5.07
CA CYS A 63 18.05 -21.61 -5.16
C CYS A 63 18.68 -22.41 -4.01
N ASN A 64 18.14 -22.31 -2.79
CA ASN A 64 18.65 -23.04 -1.63
C ASN A 64 18.37 -24.55 -1.70
N HIS A 65 17.27 -24.98 -2.33
CA HIS A 65 16.99 -26.40 -2.59
C HIS A 65 17.82 -26.99 -3.73
N SER A 66 18.48 -26.17 -4.55
CA SER A 66 19.32 -26.61 -5.67
C SER A 66 20.79 -26.85 -5.28
N LEU A 67 21.14 -26.59 -4.02
CA LEU A 67 22.50 -26.67 -3.45
C LEU A 67 22.60 -27.71 -2.31
N SER A 68 21.54 -28.45 -2.03
CA SER A 68 21.50 -29.62 -1.12
C SER A 68 21.33 -30.90 -1.92
#